data_AF-A0A1I2PDL9-F1
#
_entry.id   AF-A0A1I2PDL9-F1
#
_cell.length_a   1.000
_cell.length_b   1.000
_cell.length_c   1.000
_cell.angle_alpha   90.00
_cell.angle_beta   90.00
_cell.angle_gamma   90.00
#
_symmetry.space_group_name_H-M   'P 1'
#
loop_
_entity.id
_entity.type
_entity.pdbx_description
1 polymer ?
#
loop_
_entity_poly.entity_id
_entity_poly.type
_entity_poly.pdbx_seq_one_letter_code
_entity_poly.pdbx_strand_id
1 'polypeptide(L)'
;MSYLFITRFLSYLLERKDRMSMDNGLEARVPFSDYRLVQYLFNVPYSMKTVDQVEKSLLRRAFQGYLPEEVLTRKKSAYPSNTDPGYYQNIRSMLNEMIEDPQAPLVPFLDKQKLNYISGHLFEKAPFEVGKMMEFVLHVNQWLRDYKISLKL
;
A
#
# COMPACT_ATOMS: atom_id res chain seq x y z
N MET A 1 -18.38 -6.59 3.39
CA MET A 1 -17.81 -7.25 2.20
C MET A 1 -18.73 -6.94 1.03
N SER A 2 -18.22 -6.31 -0.02
CA SER A 2 -18.98 -6.01 -1.24
C SER A 2 -18.42 -6.82 -2.41
N TYR A 3 -19.23 -7.03 -3.45
CA TYR A 3 -18.79 -7.69 -4.69
C TYR A 3 -17.59 -6.98 -5.32
N LEU A 4 -17.59 -5.63 -5.34
CA LEU A 4 -16.47 -4.83 -5.83
C LEU A 4 -15.20 -5.06 -5.02
N PHE A 5 -15.28 -5.21 -3.69
CA PHE A 5 -14.09 -5.49 -2.89
C PHE A 5 -13.44 -6.82 -3.27
N ILE A 6 -14.26 -7.86 -3.39
CA ILE A 6 -13.81 -9.22 -3.74
C ILE A 6 -13.17 -9.24 -5.14
N THR A 7 -13.79 -8.57 -6.11
CA THR A 7 -13.36 -8.64 -7.52
C THR A 7 -12.26 -7.65 -7.90
N ARG A 8 -12.08 -6.55 -7.15
CA ARG A 8 -11.14 -5.48 -7.52
C ARG A 8 -9.94 -5.35 -6.60
N PHE A 9 -10.12 -5.59 -5.30
CA PHE A 9 -9.09 -5.29 -4.31
C PHE A 9 -8.51 -6.54 -3.66
N LEU A 10 -9.32 -7.58 -3.43
CA LEU A 10 -8.90 -8.75 -2.67
C LEU A 10 -7.72 -9.47 -3.33
N SER A 11 -7.76 -9.73 -4.65
CA SER A 11 -6.70 -10.43 -5.37
C SER A 11 -5.35 -9.75 -5.21
N TYR A 12 -5.29 -8.43 -5.40
CA TYR A 12 -4.07 -7.62 -5.22
C TYR A 12 -3.54 -7.69 -3.77
N LEU A 13 -4.43 -7.64 -2.78
CA LEU A 13 -4.03 -7.72 -1.36
C LEU A 13 -3.46 -9.10 -1.01
N LEU A 14 -4.05 -10.17 -1.56
CA LEU A 14 -3.59 -11.54 -1.34
C LEU A 14 -2.24 -11.78 -2.04
N GLU A 15 -2.09 -11.35 -3.30
CA GLU A 15 -0.83 -11.46 -4.04
C GLU A 15 0.30 -10.74 -3.30
N ARG A 16 0.06 -9.50 -2.85
CA ARG A 16 1.05 -8.73 -2.10
C ARG A 16 1.48 -9.43 -0.82
N LYS A 17 0.52 -9.97 -0.04
CA LYS A 17 0.83 -10.74 1.17
C LYS A 17 1.67 -11.96 0.82
N ASP A 18 1.31 -12.68 -0.24
CA ASP A 18 1.95 -13.93 -0.62
C ASP A 18 3.38 -13.75 -1.08
N ARG A 19 3.62 -12.80 -1.99
CA ARG A 19 4.96 -12.47 -2.47
C ARG A 19 5.88 -12.05 -1.33
N MET A 20 5.42 -11.16 -0.45
CA MET A 20 6.24 -10.67 0.66
C MET A 20 6.56 -11.76 1.69
N SER A 21 5.61 -12.67 1.97
CA SER A 21 5.85 -13.73 2.96
C SER A 21 6.73 -14.84 2.37
N MET A 22 6.45 -15.29 1.15
CA MET A 22 7.17 -16.38 0.51
C MET A 22 8.60 -16.03 0.13
N ASP A 23 8.89 -14.76 -0.15
CA ASP A 23 10.26 -14.26 -0.34
C ASP A 23 11.14 -14.51 0.91
N ASN A 24 10.51 -14.60 2.08
CA ASN A 24 11.17 -14.90 3.36
C ASN A 24 10.94 -16.33 3.84
N GLY A 25 10.42 -17.23 2.99
CA GLY A 25 10.10 -18.62 3.36
C GLY A 25 8.96 -18.76 4.37
N LEU A 26 8.12 -17.74 4.52
CA LEU A 26 7.00 -17.71 5.48
C LEU A 26 5.66 -17.93 4.78
N GLU A 27 4.86 -18.86 5.31
CA GLU A 27 3.49 -19.09 4.85
C GLU A 27 2.47 -18.35 5.75
N ALA A 28 2.10 -17.12 5.38
CA ALA A 28 1.05 -16.41 6.10
C ALA A 28 -0.36 -16.89 5.68
N ARG A 29 -1.21 -17.22 6.67
CA ARG A 29 -2.60 -17.66 6.49
C ARG A 29 -3.57 -16.48 6.65
N VAL A 30 -4.67 -16.50 5.90
CA VAL A 30 -5.68 -15.42 5.84
C VAL A 30 -7.07 -15.93 6.26
N PRO A 31 -7.33 -16.20 7.55
CA PRO A 31 -8.55 -16.86 8.01
C PRO A 31 -9.83 -16.09 7.65
N PHE A 32 -9.77 -14.75 7.57
CA PHE A 32 -10.91 -13.93 7.16
C PHE A 32 -11.28 -14.05 5.67
N SER A 33 -10.42 -14.67 4.86
CA SER A 33 -10.65 -14.94 3.44
C SER A 33 -11.17 -16.37 3.18
N ASP A 34 -11.54 -17.12 4.23
CA ASP A 34 -12.20 -18.40 4.07
C ASP A 34 -13.53 -18.25 3.30
N TYR A 35 -13.72 -19.06 2.26
CA TYR A 35 -14.88 -18.94 1.38
C TYR A 35 -16.21 -19.14 2.12
N ARG A 36 -16.24 -19.96 3.17
CA ARG A 36 -17.46 -20.23 3.97
C ARG A 36 -17.85 -18.98 4.75
N LEU A 37 -16.88 -18.31 5.35
CA LEU A 37 -17.09 -17.04 6.05
C LEU A 37 -17.55 -15.95 5.07
N VAL A 38 -16.92 -15.87 3.90
CA VAL A 38 -17.29 -14.88 2.87
C VAL A 38 -18.71 -15.14 2.36
N GLN A 39 -19.08 -16.38 2.05
CA GLN A 39 -20.43 -16.74 1.61
C GLN A 39 -21.49 -16.40 2.67
N TYR A 40 -21.23 -16.74 3.93
CA TYR A 40 -22.13 -16.37 5.04
C TYR A 40 -22.30 -14.84 5.11
N LEU A 41 -21.20 -14.10 5.17
CA LEU A 41 -21.22 -12.65 5.29
C LEU A 41 -21.77 -11.94 4.05
N PHE A 42 -21.78 -12.57 2.88
CA PHE A 42 -22.37 -12.00 1.67
C PHE A 42 -23.88 -11.84 1.81
N ASN A 43 -24.54 -12.82 2.46
CA ASN A 43 -25.99 -12.84 2.68
C ASN A 43 -26.46 -11.94 3.84
N VAL A 44 -25.57 -11.52 4.72
CA VAL A 44 -25.93 -10.65 5.86
C VAL A 44 -26.34 -9.25 5.36
N PRO A 45 -27.51 -8.71 5.78
CA PRO A 45 -27.94 -7.35 5.45
C PRO A 45 -26.88 -6.30 5.81
N TYR A 46 -26.74 -5.28 4.98
CA TYR A 46 -25.72 -4.25 5.21
C TYR A 46 -25.92 -3.50 6.53
N SER A 47 -27.18 -3.21 6.90
CA SER A 47 -27.54 -2.55 8.17
C SER A 47 -27.01 -3.29 9.40
N MET A 48 -26.95 -4.62 9.37
CA MET A 48 -26.39 -5.41 10.47
C MET A 48 -24.86 -5.32 10.55
N LYS A 49 -24.19 -5.12 9.42
CA LYS A 49 -22.72 -5.01 9.36
C LYS A 49 -22.21 -3.71 9.99
N THR A 50 -23.06 -2.69 10.06
CA THR A 50 -22.77 -1.35 10.59
C THR A 50 -23.81 -0.90 11.64
N VAL A 51 -24.35 -1.84 12.41
CA VAL A 51 -25.47 -1.59 13.35
C VAL A 51 -25.17 -0.49 14.38
N ASP A 52 -23.91 -0.37 14.79
CA ASP A 52 -23.45 0.63 15.77
C ASP A 52 -22.95 1.91 15.10
N GLN A 53 -23.24 2.12 13.81
CA GLN A 53 -22.74 3.23 12.99
C GLN A 53 -21.20 3.33 12.93
N VAL A 54 -20.50 2.25 13.29
CA VAL A 54 -19.05 2.11 13.17
C VAL A 54 -18.69 1.01 12.19
N GLU A 55 -17.50 1.08 11.62
CA GLU A 55 -17.04 0.01 10.76
C GLU A 55 -16.89 -1.30 11.54
N LYS A 56 -17.22 -2.41 10.88
CA LYS A 56 -17.05 -3.76 11.43
C LYS A 56 -17.86 -4.00 12.72
N SER A 57 -18.99 -3.31 12.95
CA SER A 57 -19.84 -3.50 14.15
C SER A 57 -20.14 -4.98 14.41
N LEU A 58 -20.57 -5.72 13.39
CA LEU A 58 -20.90 -7.14 13.53
C LEU A 58 -19.69 -7.97 14.02
N LEU A 59 -18.49 -7.67 13.52
CA LEU A 59 -17.26 -8.34 13.96
C LEU A 59 -16.89 -7.94 15.38
N ARG A 60 -16.99 -6.65 15.73
CA ARG A 60 -16.70 -6.15 17.09
C ARG A 60 -17.62 -6.83 18.10
N ARG A 61 -18.93 -6.90 17.83
CA ARG A 61 -19.91 -7.61 18.66
C ARG A 61 -19.61 -9.11 18.78
N ALA A 62 -19.24 -9.78 17.69
CA ALA A 62 -18.93 -11.21 17.70
C ALA A 62 -17.73 -11.58 18.60
N PHE A 63 -16.84 -10.61 18.88
CA PHE A 63 -15.67 -10.79 19.76
C PHE A 63 -15.83 -10.13 21.14
N GLN A 64 -17.02 -9.63 21.48
CA GLN A 64 -17.30 -9.16 22.85
C GLN A 64 -17.08 -10.29 23.85
N GLY A 65 -16.40 -9.99 24.95
CA GLY A 65 -15.99 -10.97 25.96
C GLY A 65 -14.72 -11.76 25.63
N TYR A 66 -14.24 -11.73 24.38
CA TYR A 66 -12.96 -12.36 23.97
C TYR A 66 -11.80 -11.37 23.89
N LEU A 67 -12.08 -10.09 23.61
CA LEU A 67 -11.07 -9.04 23.48
C LEU A 67 -11.35 -7.88 24.46
N PRO A 68 -10.31 -7.16 24.90
CA PRO A 68 -10.48 -5.94 25.70
C PRO A 68 -11.31 -4.89 24.97
N GLU A 69 -12.10 -4.12 25.72
CA GLU A 69 -12.99 -3.10 25.18
C GLU A 69 -12.23 -2.03 24.38
N GLU A 70 -11.01 -1.69 24.80
CA GLU A 70 -10.12 -0.77 24.08
C GLU A 70 -9.78 -1.25 22.66
N VAL A 71 -9.63 -2.57 22.45
CA VAL A 71 -9.37 -3.16 21.13
C VAL A 71 -10.66 -3.15 20.30
N LEU A 72 -11.78 -3.50 20.93
CA LEU A 72 -13.10 -3.56 20.32
C LEU A 72 -13.65 -2.20 19.90
N THR A 73 -13.21 -1.11 20.52
CA THR A 73 -13.67 0.26 20.21
C THR A 73 -12.64 1.08 19.46
N ARG A 74 -11.40 0.57 19.31
CA ARG A 74 -10.34 1.25 18.57
C ARG A 74 -10.79 1.62 17.16
N LYS A 75 -10.61 2.89 16.80
CA LYS A 75 -10.84 3.38 15.44
C LYS A 75 -9.94 2.64 14.45
N LYS A 76 -10.47 2.29 13.27
CA LYS A 76 -9.66 1.72 12.19
C LYS A 76 -8.46 2.63 11.89
N SER A 77 -7.27 2.09 12.12
CA SER A 77 -6.04 2.63 11.57
C SER A 77 -5.70 1.87 10.29
N ALA A 78 -5.29 2.58 9.25
CA ALA A 78 -4.78 1.95 8.03
C ALA A 78 -3.47 1.20 8.31
N TYR A 79 -3.03 0.39 7.35
CA TYR A 79 -1.66 -0.14 7.41
C TYR A 79 -0.70 1.05 7.54
N PRO A 80 0.26 1.03 8.48
CA PRO A 80 1.11 2.17 8.72
C PRO A 80 1.86 2.52 7.43
N SER A 81 1.80 3.79 7.04
CA SER A 81 2.81 4.36 6.15
C SER A 81 4.15 4.36 6.88
N ASN A 82 5.26 4.39 6.13
CA ASN A 82 6.56 4.56 6.78
C ASN A 82 6.57 5.89 7.58
N THR A 83 6.80 5.80 8.88
CA THR A 83 6.84 6.95 9.80
C THR A 83 8.26 7.40 10.12
N ASP A 84 9.28 6.73 9.57
CA ASP A 84 10.68 7.09 9.77
C ASP A 84 10.97 8.46 9.11
N PRO A 85 11.41 9.47 9.89
CA PRO A 85 11.81 10.76 9.35
C PRO A 85 12.92 10.70 8.28
N GLY A 86 13.83 9.72 8.38
CA GLY A 86 14.94 9.54 7.44
C GLY A 86 14.52 8.94 6.10
N TYR A 87 13.36 8.29 6.03
CA TYR A 87 12.94 7.58 4.82
C TYR A 87 12.79 8.51 3.61
N TYR A 88 12.08 9.63 3.76
CA TYR A 88 11.90 10.58 2.65
C TYR A 88 13.20 11.29 2.26
N GLN A 89 14.11 11.48 3.21
CA GLN A 89 15.43 12.03 2.92
C GLN A 89 16.22 11.07 2.02
N ASN A 90 16.17 9.76 2.29
CA ASN A 90 16.80 8.75 1.47
C ASN A 90 16.18 8.65 0.07
N ILE A 91 14.84 8.63 -0.03
CA ILE A 91 14.14 8.63 -1.32
C ILE A 91 14.53 9.85 -2.16
N ARG A 92 14.65 11.02 -1.54
CA ARG A 92 15.11 12.25 -2.20
C ARG A 92 16.55 12.11 -2.72
N SER A 93 17.46 11.62 -1.89
CA SER A 93 18.86 11.42 -2.27
C SER A 93 18.97 10.47 -3.46
N MET A 94 18.28 9.32 -3.41
CA MET A 94 18.22 8.37 -4.51
C MET A 94 17.66 8.98 -5.79
N LEU A 95 16.64 9.85 -5.67
CA LEU A 95 16.06 10.53 -6.83
C LEU A 95 17.07 11.50 -7.47
N ASN A 96 17.80 12.27 -6.66
CA ASN A 96 18.83 13.18 -7.16
C ASN A 96 19.96 12.41 -7.85
N GLU A 97 20.44 11.32 -7.25
CA GLU A 97 21.43 10.43 -7.86
C GLU A 97 20.94 9.89 -9.21
N MET A 98 19.66 9.46 -9.28
CA MET A 98 19.06 9.00 -10.52
C MET A 98 18.99 10.10 -11.59
N ILE A 99 18.63 11.33 -11.22
CA ILE A 99 18.52 12.47 -12.17
C ILE A 99 19.87 12.79 -12.80
N GLU A 100 20.94 12.70 -12.02
CA GLU A 100 22.31 13.01 -12.44
C GLU A 100 22.96 11.85 -13.23
N ASP A 101 22.47 10.63 -13.07
CA ASP A 101 22.97 9.43 -13.73
C ASP A 101 22.66 9.41 -15.25
N PRO A 102 23.67 9.52 -16.13
CA PRO A 102 23.47 9.51 -17.58
C PRO A 102 22.96 8.16 -18.12
N GLN A 103 23.14 7.09 -17.35
CA GLN A 103 22.72 5.74 -17.71
C GLN A 103 21.33 5.40 -17.16
N ALA A 104 20.65 6.32 -16.47
CA ALA A 104 19.32 6.09 -15.94
C ALA A 104 18.31 5.93 -17.09
N PRO A 105 17.74 4.72 -17.30
CA PRO A 105 16.93 4.44 -18.49
C PRO A 105 15.64 5.25 -18.53
N LEU A 106 15.10 5.65 -17.37
CA LEU A 106 13.83 6.37 -17.30
C LEU A 106 14.00 7.88 -17.47
N VAL A 107 15.14 8.45 -17.08
CA VAL A 107 15.36 9.92 -17.05
C VAL A 107 15.13 10.60 -18.40
N PRO A 108 15.54 10.04 -19.56
CA PRO A 108 15.26 10.64 -20.86
C PRO A 108 13.78 10.82 -21.18
N PHE A 109 12.89 10.07 -20.51
CA PHE A 109 11.44 10.10 -20.73
C PHE A 109 10.70 11.02 -19.73
N LEU A 110 11.44 11.67 -18.84
CA LEU A 110 10.89 12.51 -17.78
C LEU A 110 11.31 13.97 -17.94
N ASP A 111 10.43 14.86 -17.51
CA ASP A 111 10.70 16.30 -17.45
C ASP A 111 11.67 16.58 -16.28
N LYS A 112 12.94 16.83 -16.62
CA LYS A 112 13.99 17.12 -15.64
C LYS A 112 13.69 18.35 -14.78
N GLN A 113 13.03 19.38 -15.31
CA GLN A 113 12.69 20.56 -14.52
C GLN A 113 11.68 20.21 -13.43
N LYS A 114 10.67 19.39 -13.77
CA LYS A 114 9.70 18.91 -12.77
C LYS A 114 10.35 18.00 -11.74
N LEU A 115 11.23 17.09 -12.16
CA LEU A 115 11.96 16.20 -11.23
C LEU A 115 12.79 17.00 -10.22
N ASN A 116 13.57 17.98 -10.69
CA ASN A 116 14.35 18.88 -9.82
C ASN A 116 13.46 19.74 -8.93
N TYR A 117 12.29 20.17 -9.41
CA TYR A 117 11.32 20.89 -8.59
C TYR A 117 10.82 20.02 -7.43
N ILE A 118 10.43 18.78 -7.71
CA ILE A 118 9.91 17.84 -6.71
C ILE A 118 11.01 17.44 -5.71
N SER A 119 12.23 17.18 -6.20
CA SER A 119 13.35 16.85 -5.31
C SER A 119 13.82 18.07 -4.52
N GLY A 120 13.76 19.28 -5.06
CA GLY A 120 14.19 20.52 -4.40
C GLY A 120 13.31 20.93 -3.22
N HIS A 121 12.00 20.69 -3.33
CA HIS A 121 11.04 21.07 -2.31
C HIS A 121 10.82 19.89 -1.35
N LEU A 122 11.66 19.83 -0.31
CA LEU A 122 11.33 19.12 0.92
C LEU A 122 10.08 19.81 1.48
N PHE A 123 8.93 19.30 1.10
CA PHE A 123 7.75 19.53 1.88
C PHE A 123 8.06 18.95 3.28
N GLU A 124 8.21 19.81 4.30
CA GLU A 124 8.37 19.38 5.71
C GLU A 124 7.29 18.39 6.14
N LYS A 125 6.18 18.38 5.39
CA LYS A 125 5.20 17.30 5.28
C LYS A 125 4.91 17.07 3.79
N ALA A 126 5.75 16.32 3.09
CA ALA A 126 5.43 15.89 1.72
C ALA A 126 4.01 15.33 1.75
N PRO A 127 3.08 15.91 0.96
CA PRO A 127 1.81 15.26 0.74
C PRO A 127 2.17 13.82 0.37
N PHE A 128 1.57 12.86 1.07
CA PHE A 128 1.82 11.43 0.90
C PHE A 128 1.94 11.01 -0.59
N GLU A 129 1.21 11.71 -1.46
CA GLU A 129 1.24 11.54 -2.92
C GLU A 129 2.58 11.93 -3.59
N VAL A 130 3.27 12.98 -3.12
CA VAL A 130 4.58 13.38 -3.67
C VAL A 130 5.64 12.33 -3.35
N GLY A 131 5.65 11.85 -2.11
CA GLY A 131 6.56 10.77 -1.68
C GLY A 131 6.38 9.51 -2.52
N LYS A 132 5.14 9.06 -2.68
CA LYS A 132 4.79 7.93 -3.55
C LYS A 132 5.20 8.12 -5.00
N MET A 133 5.11 9.35 -5.52
CA MET A 133 5.49 9.61 -6.90
C MET A 133 7.01 9.49 -7.08
N MET A 134 7.80 9.99 -6.13
CA MET A 134 9.26 9.79 -6.14
C MET A 134 9.62 8.31 -6.03
N GLU A 135 8.99 7.57 -5.12
CA GLU A 135 9.15 6.11 -5.01
C GLU A 135 8.80 5.40 -6.31
N PHE A 136 7.68 5.75 -6.94
CA PHE A 136 7.24 5.15 -8.18
C PHE A 136 8.26 5.37 -9.30
N VAL A 137 8.76 6.59 -9.47
CA VAL A 137 9.78 6.92 -10.46
C VAL A 137 11.05 6.10 -10.22
N LEU A 138 11.53 6.04 -8.98
CA LEU A 138 12.69 5.22 -8.60
C LEU A 138 12.47 3.73 -8.90
N HIS A 139 11.32 3.18 -8.49
CA HIS A 139 10.99 1.77 -8.71
C HIS A 139 10.89 1.43 -10.20
N VAL A 140 10.29 2.29 -11.02
CA VAL A 140 10.23 2.07 -12.47
C VAL A 140 11.62 2.11 -13.08
N ASN A 141 12.46 3.07 -12.69
CA ASN A 141 13.82 3.14 -13.18
C ASN A 141 14.63 1.89 -12.79
N GLN A 142 14.52 1.45 -11.53
CA GLN A 142 15.19 0.24 -11.06
C GLN A 142 14.69 -1.01 -11.79
N TRP A 143 13.37 -1.13 -11.97
CA TRP A 143 12.78 -2.23 -12.72
C TRP A 143 13.29 -2.30 -14.16
N LEU A 144 13.41 -1.16 -14.85
CA LEU A 144 13.99 -1.11 -16.20
C LEU A 144 15.45 -1.60 -16.20
N ARG A 145 16.23 -1.26 -15.17
CA ARG A 145 17.61 -1.73 -15.00
C ARG A 145 17.69 -3.23 -14.75
N ASP A 146 16.95 -3.71 -13.76
CA ASP A 146 16.99 -5.11 -13.31
C ASP A 146 16.60 -6.07 -14.44
N TYR A 147 15.59 -5.70 -15.21
CA TYR A 147 15.08 -6.49 -16.33
C TYR A 147 15.74 -6.14 -17.67
N LYS A 148 16.73 -5.22 -17.68
CA LYS A 148 17.48 -4.78 -18.87
C LYS A 148 16.55 -4.33 -20.01
N ILE A 149 15.50 -3.59 -19.68
CA ILE A 149 14.49 -3.13 -20.62
C ILE A 149 15.01 -1.90 -21.35
N SER A 150 15.04 -1.96 -22.69
CA SER A 150 15.38 -0.84 -23.55
C SER A 150 14.10 -0.13 -24.00
N LEU A 151 14.04 1.17 -23.74
CA LEU A 151 12.98 2.04 -24.23
C LEU A 151 13.44 2.69 -25.55
N LYS A 152 12.59 2.62 -26.59
CA LYS A 152 12.82 3.29 -27.89
C LYS A 152 11.75 4.37 -28.07
N LEU A 153 12.17 5.54 -28.55
CA LEU A 153 11.30 6.63 -29.00
C LEU A 153 10.94 6.47 -30.48
#